data_AF-A0A9W9LGD4-F1
#
_entry.id   AF-A0A9W9LGD4-F1
#
_cell.length_a   1.000
_cell.length_b   1.000
_cell.length_c   1.000
_cell.angle_alpha   90.00
_cell.angle_beta   90.00
_cell.angle_gamma   90.00
#
_symmetry.space_group_name_H-M   'P 1'
#
loop_
_entity.id
_entity.type
_entity.pdbx_description
1 polymer ?
#
loop_
_entity_poly.entity_id
_entity_poly.type
_entity_poly.pdbx_seq_one_letter_code
_entity_poly.pdbx_strand_id
1 'polypeptide(L)'
;MESSTYDKLCYEVYALLDARLERRDEDSKRFATKGTAKEILHREILLRFFRSLDLSRVYGSNPRDINIDEDTLISRVSERELHDFLAILLFSSCRIEAARTFAIQLLAKDTWPANLCVLPANRDSLAALFGDEVTPSMFIKEQACFCPVVIRKGKAVPVQKTGRQRFPFLEESKLGSGAFGTVYKVKIAKGHFYDPQFKSVNEEPVELARKDYIINSELGKMPKNEPDHEIMKKILSSDRSCENIVEAFGALAFGPTSYSLFMPLALFDLQDYMMEYYREPPKPSRKRLI
;
A
#
# COMPACT_ATOMS: atom_id res chain seq x y z
N MET A 1 -18.05 -21.02 -25.55
CA MET A 1 -17.26 -21.92 -24.67
C MET A 1 -16.10 -21.19 -23.98
N GLU A 2 -15.43 -20.25 -24.64
CA GLU A 2 -14.29 -19.46 -24.09
C GLU A 2 -14.58 -18.70 -22.79
N SER A 3 -15.74 -17.99 -22.73
CA SER A 3 -16.18 -17.30 -21.49
C SER A 3 -16.11 -18.25 -20.30
N SER A 4 -16.56 -19.50 -20.45
CA SER A 4 -16.60 -20.45 -19.34
C SER A 4 -15.23 -20.86 -18.79
N THR A 5 -14.16 -20.82 -19.59
CA THR A 5 -12.80 -21.15 -19.11
C THR A 5 -12.17 -19.96 -18.40
N TYR A 6 -12.30 -18.76 -18.98
CA TYR A 6 -11.86 -17.52 -18.37
C TYR A 6 -12.60 -17.25 -17.05
N ASP A 7 -13.93 -17.37 -17.05
CA ASP A 7 -14.77 -17.12 -15.87
C ASP A 7 -14.41 -18.08 -14.71
N LYS A 8 -14.13 -19.36 -15.03
CA LYS A 8 -13.63 -20.34 -14.04
C LYS A 8 -12.28 -19.94 -13.47
N LEU A 9 -11.34 -19.49 -14.32
CA LEU A 9 -10.04 -19.03 -13.87
C LEU A 9 -10.14 -17.78 -13.01
N CYS A 10 -10.98 -16.82 -13.39
CA CYS A 10 -11.24 -15.62 -12.59
C CYS A 10 -11.79 -15.99 -11.21
N TYR A 11 -12.73 -16.93 -11.13
CA TYR A 11 -13.26 -17.42 -9.86
C TYR A 11 -12.19 -18.09 -8.99
N GLU A 12 -11.35 -18.94 -9.59
CA GLU A 12 -10.23 -19.59 -8.89
C GLU A 12 -9.23 -18.55 -8.37
N VAL A 13 -8.78 -17.63 -9.22
CA VAL A 13 -7.83 -16.58 -8.85
C VAL A 13 -8.44 -15.64 -7.81
N TYR A 14 -9.73 -15.30 -7.93
CA TYR A 14 -10.45 -14.54 -6.92
C TYR A 14 -10.38 -15.21 -5.56
N ALA A 15 -10.72 -16.51 -5.49
CA ALA A 15 -10.68 -17.27 -4.23
C ALA A 15 -9.28 -17.34 -3.63
N LEU A 16 -8.25 -17.53 -4.48
CA LEU A 16 -6.84 -17.55 -4.04
C LEU A 16 -6.39 -16.19 -3.51
N LEU A 17 -6.74 -15.09 -4.19
CA LEU A 17 -6.41 -13.73 -3.76
C LEU A 17 -7.14 -13.39 -2.47
N ASP A 18 -8.46 -13.63 -2.41
CA ASP A 18 -9.29 -13.36 -1.25
C ASP A 18 -8.75 -14.10 -0.01
N ALA A 19 -8.40 -15.38 -0.15
CA ALA A 19 -7.82 -16.19 0.92
C ALA A 19 -6.48 -15.66 1.46
N ARG A 20 -5.77 -14.85 0.69
CA ARG A 20 -4.46 -14.26 1.05
C ARG A 20 -4.55 -12.79 1.45
N LEU A 21 -5.73 -12.18 1.42
CA LEU A 21 -5.90 -10.83 1.96
C LEU A 21 -5.75 -10.86 3.48
N GLU A 22 -5.15 -9.80 4.02
CA GLU A 22 -5.19 -9.49 5.44
C GLU A 22 -6.53 -8.83 5.77
N ARG A 23 -6.97 -8.89 7.03
CA ARG A 23 -8.20 -8.23 7.51
C ARG A 23 -9.45 -8.56 6.67
N ARG A 24 -9.57 -9.81 6.23
CA ARG A 24 -10.65 -10.30 5.35
C ARG A 24 -12.05 -10.02 5.87
N ASP A 25 -12.23 -10.01 7.19
CA ASP A 25 -13.53 -9.81 7.83
C ASP A 25 -14.04 -8.36 7.72
N GLU A 26 -13.20 -7.41 7.29
CA GLU A 26 -13.55 -5.99 7.17
C GLU A 26 -13.20 -5.47 5.76
N ASP A 27 -14.20 -5.39 4.87
CA ASP A 27 -14.02 -4.96 3.46
C ASP A 27 -13.32 -3.59 3.28
N SER A 28 -13.50 -2.67 4.24
CA SER A 28 -12.87 -1.36 4.21
C SER A 28 -11.40 -1.39 4.64
N LYS A 29 -10.95 -2.48 5.27
CA LYS A 29 -9.60 -2.67 5.78
C LYS A 29 -8.85 -3.80 5.11
N ARG A 30 -9.52 -4.70 4.38
CA ARG A 30 -8.83 -5.81 3.70
C ARG A 30 -7.80 -5.31 2.69
N PHE A 31 -6.64 -5.96 2.65
CA PHE A 31 -5.57 -5.62 1.71
C PHE A 31 -4.65 -6.81 1.43
N ALA A 32 -3.98 -6.79 0.28
CA ALA A 32 -2.96 -7.74 -0.09
C ALA A 32 -1.58 -7.21 0.35
N THR A 33 -0.79 -8.03 1.04
CA THR A 33 0.59 -7.64 1.36
C THR A 33 1.45 -7.54 0.10
N LYS A 34 2.53 -6.76 0.14
CA LYS A 34 3.44 -6.60 -1.00
C LYS A 34 3.95 -7.97 -1.48
N GLY A 35 3.77 -8.25 -2.78
CA GLY A 35 4.19 -9.51 -3.40
C GLY A 35 3.10 -10.58 -3.51
N THR A 36 1.96 -10.42 -2.81
CA THR A 36 0.86 -11.40 -2.82
C THR A 36 0.39 -11.72 -4.25
N ALA A 37 0.20 -10.70 -5.09
CA ALA A 37 -0.21 -10.89 -6.48
C ALA A 37 0.83 -11.68 -7.28
N LYS A 38 2.12 -11.43 -7.06
CA LYS A 38 3.21 -12.12 -7.75
C LYS A 38 3.33 -13.59 -7.33
N GLU A 39 3.09 -13.89 -6.06
CA GLU A 39 3.07 -15.26 -5.55
C GLU A 39 1.91 -16.08 -6.15
N ILE A 40 0.72 -15.48 -6.22
CA ILE A 40 -0.48 -16.15 -6.75
C ILE A 40 -0.43 -16.25 -8.27
N LEU A 41 -0.12 -15.15 -8.96
CA LEU A 41 -0.01 -15.09 -10.42
C LEU A 41 1.37 -15.58 -10.88
N HIS A 42 1.73 -16.80 -10.46
CA HIS A 42 2.93 -17.48 -10.90
C HIS A 42 2.75 -18.03 -12.33
N ARG A 43 3.84 -18.53 -12.92
CA ARG A 43 3.92 -18.90 -14.34
C ARG A 43 2.77 -19.79 -14.81
N GLU A 44 2.37 -20.80 -14.04
CA GLU A 44 1.29 -21.72 -14.43
C GLU A 44 -0.07 -21.02 -14.53
N ILE A 45 -0.42 -20.17 -13.55
CA ILE A 45 -1.66 -19.38 -13.57
C ILE A 45 -1.64 -18.37 -14.72
N LEU A 46 -0.52 -17.70 -14.95
CA LEU A 46 -0.39 -16.75 -16.07
C LEU A 46 -0.50 -17.46 -17.43
N LEU A 47 0.08 -18.65 -17.57
CA LEU A 47 -0.04 -19.47 -18.78
C LEU A 47 -1.50 -19.86 -19.05
N ARG A 48 -2.20 -20.34 -18.02
CA ARG A 48 -3.64 -20.65 -18.11
C ARG A 48 -4.48 -19.40 -18.44
N PHE A 49 -4.11 -18.25 -17.87
CA PHE A 49 -4.73 -16.97 -18.17
C PHE A 49 -4.59 -16.62 -19.65
N PHE A 50 -3.37 -16.55 -20.19
CA PHE A 50 -3.17 -16.19 -21.60
C PHE A 50 -3.84 -17.18 -22.56
N ARG A 51 -3.80 -18.48 -22.27
CA ARG A 51 -4.54 -19.50 -23.02
C ARG A 51 -6.04 -19.28 -23.02
N SER A 52 -6.61 -18.84 -21.90
CA SER A 52 -8.04 -18.58 -21.79
C SER A 52 -8.51 -17.39 -22.61
N LEU A 53 -7.61 -16.47 -23.00
CA LEU A 53 -7.95 -15.28 -23.77
C LEU A 53 -8.11 -15.55 -25.27
N ASP A 54 -7.54 -16.65 -25.79
CA ASP A 54 -7.46 -17.00 -27.21
C ASP A 54 -7.11 -15.77 -28.09
N LEU A 55 -5.96 -15.17 -27.81
CA LEU A 55 -5.51 -13.96 -28.50
C LEU A 55 -5.36 -14.17 -30.02
N SER A 56 -5.12 -15.41 -30.45
CA SER A 56 -4.98 -15.79 -31.86
C SER A 56 -6.18 -15.43 -32.74
N ARG A 57 -7.39 -15.40 -32.16
CA ARG A 57 -8.63 -15.02 -32.86
C ARG A 57 -8.85 -13.52 -32.96
N VAL A 58 -8.24 -12.74 -32.05
CA VAL A 58 -8.36 -11.27 -32.03
C VAL A 58 -7.44 -10.64 -33.08
N TYR A 59 -6.30 -11.27 -33.37
CA TYR A 59 -5.40 -10.91 -34.46
C TYR A 59 -5.89 -11.52 -35.79
N GLY A 60 -6.94 -10.94 -36.37
CA GLY A 60 -7.48 -11.40 -37.65
C GLY A 60 -6.46 -11.35 -38.81
N SER A 61 -6.16 -12.51 -39.38
CA SER A 61 -5.72 -12.75 -40.78
C SER A 61 -4.46 -12.07 -41.35
N ASN A 62 -3.73 -11.24 -40.60
CA ASN A 62 -2.46 -10.67 -41.06
C ASN A 62 -1.27 -11.34 -40.38
N PRO A 63 -0.43 -12.13 -41.09
CA PRO A 63 0.71 -12.85 -40.50
C PRO A 63 1.86 -11.93 -40.01
N ARG A 64 1.67 -10.60 -40.02
CA ARG A 64 2.57 -9.60 -39.41
C ARG A 64 2.05 -9.05 -38.08
N ASP A 65 0.81 -9.37 -37.70
CA ASP A 65 0.23 -8.92 -36.44
C ASP A 65 0.61 -9.90 -35.33
N ILE A 66 1.83 -9.70 -34.81
CA ILE A 66 2.23 -9.99 -33.44
C ILE A 66 1.83 -11.40 -32.96
N ASN A 67 2.50 -12.42 -33.48
CA ASN A 67 2.51 -13.75 -32.86
C ASN A 67 3.43 -13.72 -31.62
N ILE A 68 2.99 -13.04 -30.56
CA ILE A 68 3.71 -13.04 -29.29
C ILE A 68 3.37 -14.33 -28.56
N ASP A 69 4.42 -15.10 -28.31
CA ASP A 69 4.35 -16.31 -27.52
C ASP A 69 3.94 -16.04 -26.06
N GLU A 70 3.27 -17.03 -25.45
CA GLU A 70 2.76 -16.95 -24.07
C GLU A 70 3.90 -16.68 -23.07
N ASP A 71 5.08 -17.28 -23.26
CA ASP A 71 6.22 -17.04 -22.36
C ASP A 71 6.76 -15.61 -22.45
N THR A 72 6.62 -14.98 -23.62
CA THR A 72 6.97 -13.56 -23.79
C THR A 72 6.00 -12.66 -23.03
N LEU A 73 4.69 -12.95 -23.09
CA LEU A 73 3.69 -12.20 -22.31
C LEU A 73 3.93 -12.35 -20.80
N ILE A 74 4.20 -13.56 -20.33
CA ILE A 74 4.51 -13.86 -18.92
C ILE A 74 5.76 -13.08 -18.47
N SER A 75 6.81 -13.09 -19.28
CA SER A 75 8.05 -12.35 -18.97
C SER A 75 7.78 -10.85 -18.86
N ARG A 76 6.99 -10.29 -19.78
CA ARG A 76 6.61 -8.86 -19.78
C ARG A 76 5.78 -8.46 -18.56
N VAL A 77 4.93 -9.35 -18.01
CA VAL A 77 4.22 -9.06 -16.74
C VAL A 77 5.20 -8.81 -15.61
N SER A 78 6.30 -9.58 -15.56
CA SER A 78 7.36 -9.42 -14.55
C SER A 78 8.22 -8.19 -14.79
N GLU A 79 8.70 -8.00 -16.01
CA GLU A 79 9.56 -6.87 -16.39
C GLU A 79 8.87 -5.52 -16.18
N ARG A 80 7.54 -5.47 -16.39
CA ARG A 80 6.73 -4.25 -16.28
C ARG A 80 6.02 -4.12 -14.92
N GLU A 81 6.27 -5.03 -13.99
CA GLU A 81 5.68 -5.07 -12.64
C GLU A 81 4.13 -5.03 -12.63
N LEU A 82 3.48 -5.75 -13.55
CA LEU A 82 2.01 -5.67 -13.76
C LEU A 82 1.18 -6.68 -12.96
N HIS A 83 1.79 -7.41 -12.03
CA HIS A 83 1.10 -8.41 -11.23
C HIS A 83 -0.06 -7.82 -10.43
N ASP A 84 0.15 -6.69 -9.74
CA ASP A 84 -0.91 -6.06 -8.94
C ASP A 84 -2.03 -5.53 -9.84
N PHE A 85 -1.69 -4.96 -11.01
CA PHE A 85 -2.69 -4.49 -11.97
C PHE A 85 -3.56 -5.65 -12.50
N LEU A 86 -2.92 -6.76 -12.88
CA LEU A 86 -3.63 -7.96 -13.35
C LEU A 86 -4.44 -8.60 -12.23
N ALA A 87 -3.92 -8.64 -11.00
CA ALA A 87 -4.64 -9.15 -9.85
C ALA A 87 -5.91 -8.33 -9.59
N ILE A 88 -5.85 -7.00 -9.66
CA ILE A 88 -7.05 -6.15 -9.54
C ILE A 88 -8.06 -6.52 -10.63
N LEU A 89 -7.62 -6.64 -11.89
CA LEU A 89 -8.50 -6.93 -13.03
C LEU A 89 -9.26 -8.26 -12.85
N LEU A 90 -8.55 -9.31 -12.41
CA LEU A 90 -9.11 -10.64 -12.15
C LEU A 90 -9.99 -10.64 -10.90
N PHE A 91 -9.55 -9.97 -9.83
CA PHE A 91 -10.29 -9.86 -8.58
C PHE A 91 -11.58 -9.07 -8.73
N SER A 92 -11.61 -8.07 -9.61
CA SER A 92 -12.82 -7.31 -9.93
C SER A 92 -13.77 -8.05 -10.88
N SER A 93 -13.46 -9.30 -11.26
CA SER A 93 -14.26 -10.12 -12.17
C SER A 93 -14.60 -9.40 -13.48
N CYS A 94 -13.61 -8.67 -14.04
CA CYS A 94 -13.80 -7.94 -15.28
C CYS A 94 -14.03 -8.91 -16.45
N ARG A 95 -14.77 -8.43 -17.47
CA ARG A 95 -15.06 -9.20 -18.68
C ARG A 95 -13.78 -9.61 -19.40
N ILE A 96 -13.83 -10.73 -20.13
CA ILE A 96 -12.71 -11.23 -20.93
C ILE A 96 -12.13 -10.19 -21.90
N GLU A 97 -12.95 -9.27 -22.43
CA GLU A 97 -12.48 -8.20 -23.32
C GLU A 97 -11.56 -7.19 -22.64
N ALA A 98 -11.75 -6.96 -21.33
CA ALA A 98 -10.82 -6.14 -20.54
C ALA A 98 -9.48 -6.86 -20.38
N ALA A 99 -9.49 -8.17 -20.12
CA ALA A 99 -8.28 -8.98 -20.05
C ALA A 99 -7.53 -9.08 -21.38
N ARG A 100 -8.25 -9.19 -22.51
CA ARG A 100 -7.68 -9.10 -23.86
C ARG A 100 -7.06 -7.72 -24.11
N THR A 101 -7.77 -6.65 -23.74
CA THR A 101 -7.26 -5.29 -23.86
C THR A 101 -6.00 -5.08 -23.04
N PHE A 102 -5.95 -5.60 -21.81
CA PHE A 102 -4.74 -5.63 -20.98
C PHE A 102 -3.60 -6.33 -21.72
N ALA A 103 -3.81 -7.56 -22.20
CA ALA A 103 -2.76 -8.30 -22.91
C ALA A 103 -2.27 -7.56 -24.16
N ILE A 104 -3.17 -7.01 -24.97
CA ILE A 104 -2.83 -6.36 -26.24
C ILE A 104 -2.16 -4.99 -26.01
N GLN A 105 -2.77 -4.13 -25.21
CA GLN A 105 -2.32 -2.75 -25.04
C GLN A 105 -1.12 -2.64 -24.09
N LEU A 106 -1.05 -3.52 -23.07
CA LEU A 106 -0.05 -3.40 -22.01
C LEU A 106 1.05 -4.44 -22.07
N LEU A 107 0.87 -5.57 -22.76
CA LEU A 107 1.92 -6.58 -22.89
C LEU A 107 2.40 -6.72 -24.33
N ALA A 108 1.51 -6.80 -25.31
CA ALA A 108 1.88 -7.10 -26.69
C ALA A 108 2.66 -5.97 -27.38
N LYS A 109 2.38 -4.71 -27.04
CA LYS A 109 3.16 -3.56 -27.55
C LYS A 109 4.58 -3.56 -27.00
N ASP A 110 5.56 -3.44 -27.91
CA ASP A 110 6.99 -3.30 -27.55
C ASP A 110 7.25 -1.97 -26.85
N THR A 111 6.56 -0.90 -27.27
CA THR A 111 6.61 0.40 -26.60
C THR A 111 5.71 0.41 -25.37
N TRP A 112 6.33 0.48 -24.20
CA TRP A 112 5.65 0.53 -22.90
C TRP A 112 5.28 1.97 -22.52
N PRO A 113 3.98 2.34 -22.49
CA PRO A 113 3.56 3.65 -21.99
C PRO A 113 3.54 3.62 -20.46
N ALA A 114 4.69 3.85 -19.83
CA ALA A 114 4.88 3.78 -18.37
C ALA A 114 3.84 4.55 -17.54
N ASN A 115 3.19 5.55 -18.13
CA ASN A 115 2.23 6.42 -17.46
C ASN A 115 0.80 5.85 -17.35
N LEU A 116 0.44 4.81 -18.11
CA LEU A 116 -0.94 4.31 -18.17
C LEU A 116 -1.30 3.32 -17.06
N CYS A 117 -0.30 2.75 -16.36
CA CYS A 117 -0.49 1.63 -15.42
C CYS A 117 0.10 1.87 -14.03
N VAL A 118 0.37 3.13 -13.67
CA VAL A 118 0.81 3.46 -12.32
C VAL A 118 -0.36 3.28 -11.36
N LEU A 119 -0.19 2.38 -10.39
CA LEU A 119 -1.15 2.18 -9.30
C LEU A 119 -0.87 3.16 -8.14
N PRO A 120 -1.91 3.68 -7.46
CA PRO A 120 -3.35 3.55 -7.78
C PRO A 120 -3.73 4.26 -9.08
N ALA A 121 -4.46 3.57 -9.95
CA ALA A 121 -4.85 4.10 -11.25
C ALA A 121 -6.01 5.10 -11.11
N ASN A 122 -6.01 6.11 -11.98
CA ASN A 122 -7.11 7.07 -12.08
C ASN A 122 -8.14 6.61 -13.12
N ARG A 123 -9.37 7.14 -13.01
CA ARG A 123 -10.49 6.76 -13.88
C ARG A 123 -10.24 7.09 -15.35
N ASP A 124 -9.65 8.24 -15.64
CA ASP A 124 -9.45 8.72 -17.01
C ASP A 124 -8.43 7.85 -17.75
N SER A 125 -7.35 7.45 -17.09
CA SER A 125 -6.34 6.52 -17.64
C SER A 125 -6.93 5.13 -17.89
N LEU A 126 -7.78 4.62 -16.99
CA LEU A 126 -8.44 3.33 -17.18
C LEU A 126 -9.50 3.38 -18.30
N ALA A 127 -10.26 4.47 -18.39
CA ALA A 127 -11.24 4.68 -19.45
C ALA A 127 -10.57 4.80 -20.83
N ALA A 128 -9.44 5.51 -20.91
CA ALA A 128 -8.63 5.58 -22.13
C ALA A 128 -8.04 4.22 -22.53
N LEU A 129 -7.71 3.37 -21.54
CA LEU A 129 -7.16 2.03 -21.78
C LEU A 129 -8.23 1.05 -22.28
N PHE A 130 -9.36 0.95 -21.59
CA PHE A 130 -10.38 -0.07 -21.85
C PHE A 130 -11.45 0.38 -22.86
N GLY A 131 -11.60 1.68 -23.08
CA GLY A 131 -12.60 2.23 -23.99
C GLY A 131 -14.04 2.12 -23.49
N ASP A 132 -14.24 1.81 -22.20
CA ASP A 132 -15.56 1.66 -21.57
C ASP A 132 -15.59 2.24 -20.14
N GLU A 133 -16.79 2.47 -19.59
CA GLU A 133 -16.96 3.05 -18.24
C GLU A 133 -17.17 2.00 -17.12
N VAL A 134 -17.53 0.77 -17.49
CA VAL A 134 -17.88 -0.30 -16.56
C VAL A 134 -16.62 -0.92 -15.96
N THR A 135 -15.65 -1.28 -16.79
CA THR A 135 -14.37 -1.86 -16.39
C THR A 135 -13.60 -0.94 -15.43
N PRO A 136 -13.40 0.37 -15.72
CA PRO A 136 -12.77 1.28 -14.77
C PRO A 136 -13.49 1.36 -13.43
N SER A 137 -14.83 1.31 -13.43
CA SER A 137 -15.62 1.38 -12.20
C SER A 137 -15.42 0.15 -11.31
N MET A 138 -15.42 -1.04 -11.90
CA MET A 138 -15.12 -2.30 -11.19
C MET A 138 -13.69 -2.33 -10.68
N PHE A 139 -12.72 -1.95 -11.52
CA PHE A 139 -11.31 -1.91 -11.16
C PHE A 139 -11.05 -0.95 -9.99
N ILE A 140 -11.58 0.27 -10.04
CA ILE A 140 -11.38 1.28 -8.99
C ILE A 140 -11.96 0.82 -7.65
N LYS A 141 -13.08 0.10 -7.66
CA LYS A 141 -13.72 -0.42 -6.44
C LYS A 141 -12.77 -1.34 -5.67
N GLU A 142 -12.05 -2.21 -6.38
CA GLU A 142 -11.20 -3.23 -5.77
C GLU A 142 -9.72 -2.83 -5.68
N GLN A 143 -9.27 -1.79 -6.42
CA GLN A 143 -7.84 -1.42 -6.49
C GLN A 143 -7.18 -1.20 -5.13
N ALA A 144 -7.96 -0.65 -4.17
CA ALA A 144 -7.42 -0.27 -2.87
C ALA A 144 -6.87 -1.48 -2.11
N CYS A 145 -7.49 -2.65 -2.28
CA CYS A 145 -7.02 -3.91 -1.69
C CYS A 145 -5.59 -4.23 -2.12
N PHE A 146 -5.20 -3.91 -3.35
CA PHE A 146 -3.88 -4.20 -3.92
C PHE A 146 -2.95 -2.99 -3.92
N CYS A 147 -3.40 -1.85 -3.40
CA CYS A 147 -2.60 -0.63 -3.29
C CYS A 147 -2.43 -0.18 -1.83
N PRO A 148 -1.99 -1.04 -0.90
CA PRO A 148 -1.67 -0.60 0.45
C PRO A 148 -0.50 0.39 0.44
N VAL A 149 -0.53 1.35 1.36
CA VAL A 149 0.55 2.34 1.49
C VAL A 149 1.82 1.66 2.01
N VAL A 150 2.98 2.10 1.53
CA VAL A 150 4.29 1.75 2.10
C VAL A 150 4.80 2.96 2.89
N ILE A 151 4.91 2.80 4.20
CA ILE A 151 5.49 3.81 5.09
C ILE A 151 7.00 3.84 4.84
N ARG A 152 7.57 5.04 4.73
CA ARG A 152 9.01 5.22 4.42
C ARG A 152 9.72 5.89 5.59
N LYS A 153 10.80 5.28 6.06
CA LYS A 153 11.57 5.83 7.16
C LYS A 153 12.12 7.22 6.80
N GLY A 154 11.98 8.20 7.69
CA GLY A 154 12.43 9.58 7.53
C GLY A 154 11.65 10.41 6.50
N LYS A 155 10.50 9.94 6.00
CA LYS A 155 9.72 10.65 4.97
C LYS A 155 8.23 10.73 5.29
N ALA A 156 7.62 11.83 4.87
CA ALA A 156 6.18 11.98 4.80
C ALA A 156 5.69 11.43 3.45
N VAL A 157 4.92 10.36 3.48
CA VAL A 157 4.34 9.74 2.29
C VAL A 157 2.95 10.35 2.06
N PRO A 158 2.71 11.02 0.91
CA PRO A 158 1.39 11.56 0.59
C PRO A 158 0.41 10.44 0.26
N VAL A 159 -0.76 10.47 0.88
CA VAL A 159 -1.86 9.55 0.57
C VAL A 159 -2.81 10.25 -0.40
N GLN A 160 -2.89 9.74 -1.63
CA GLN A 160 -3.46 10.50 -2.75
C GLN A 160 -4.96 10.79 -2.59
N LYS A 161 -5.75 9.81 -2.11
CA LYS A 161 -7.17 9.95 -1.69
C LYS A 161 -7.56 8.80 -0.77
N THR A 162 -8.29 9.10 0.30
CA THR A 162 -8.91 8.08 1.17
C THR A 162 -9.80 7.17 0.33
N GLY A 163 -9.58 5.86 0.41
CA GLY A 163 -10.37 4.85 -0.33
C GLY A 163 -9.74 4.32 -1.62
N ARG A 164 -8.68 4.93 -2.16
CA ARG A 164 -7.89 4.35 -3.28
C ARG A 164 -6.71 3.50 -2.82
N GLN A 165 -6.35 3.63 -1.55
CA GLN A 165 -5.27 2.90 -0.90
C GLN A 165 -5.78 2.36 0.43
N ARG A 166 -5.22 1.24 0.86
CA ARG A 166 -5.46 0.67 2.20
C ARG A 166 -4.28 0.98 3.11
N PHE A 167 -4.54 0.98 4.40
CA PHE A 167 -3.45 1.04 5.37
C PHE A 167 -2.97 -0.38 5.65
N PRO A 168 -1.65 -0.59 5.73
CA PRO A 168 -1.07 -1.93 5.92
C PRO A 168 -1.12 -2.38 7.39
N PHE A 169 -2.22 -2.12 8.10
CA PHE A 169 -2.35 -2.41 9.53
C PHE A 169 -3.05 -3.75 9.73
N LEU A 170 -2.33 -4.72 10.32
CA LEU A 170 -2.91 -5.98 10.79
C LEU A 170 -3.76 -5.75 12.02
N GLU A 171 -3.29 -4.90 12.94
CA GLU A 171 -3.97 -4.62 14.21
C GLU A 171 -3.81 -3.13 14.52
N GLU A 172 -4.83 -2.55 15.14
CA GLU A 172 -4.78 -1.19 15.66
C GLU A 172 -5.55 -1.11 16.98
N SER A 173 -4.93 -0.52 18.00
CA SER A 173 -5.56 -0.31 19.29
C SER A 173 -5.21 1.07 19.83
N LYS A 174 -6.21 1.80 20.30
CA LYS A 174 -6.01 3.12 20.89
C LYS A 174 -5.20 2.99 22.19
N LEU A 175 -4.11 3.76 22.30
CA LEU A 175 -3.29 3.86 23.52
C LEU A 175 -3.71 5.06 24.37
N GLY A 176 -4.04 6.19 23.74
CA GLY A 176 -4.42 7.40 24.47
C GLY A 176 -4.81 8.54 23.54
N SER A 177 -5.46 9.57 24.10
CA SER A 177 -5.79 10.80 23.38
C SER A 177 -5.31 12.00 24.19
N GLY A 178 -4.81 13.01 23.51
CA GLY A 178 -4.46 14.30 24.09
C GLY A 178 -5.00 15.45 23.26
N ALA A 179 -4.67 16.68 23.67
CA ALA A 179 -5.17 17.91 23.04
C ALA A 179 -4.83 18.03 21.54
N PHE A 180 -3.74 17.39 21.10
CA PHE A 180 -3.21 17.51 19.73
C PHE A 180 -3.40 16.27 18.86
N GLY A 181 -4.08 15.23 19.36
CA GLY A 181 -4.27 14.00 18.60
C GLY A 181 -4.50 12.75 19.43
N THR A 182 -4.64 11.63 18.73
CA THR A 182 -4.83 10.30 19.33
C THR A 182 -3.67 9.40 18.95
N VAL A 183 -3.17 8.63 19.92
CA VAL A 183 -2.08 7.67 19.75
C VAL A 183 -2.67 6.26 19.70
N TYR A 184 -2.23 5.49 18.72
CA TYR A 184 -2.58 4.10 18.50
C TYR A 184 -1.31 3.25 18.52
N LYS A 185 -1.41 2.02 19.04
CA LYS A 185 -0.50 0.94 18.71
C LYS A 185 -0.96 0.38 17.38
N VAL A 186 -0.06 0.26 16.41
CA VAL A 186 -0.34 -0.35 15.11
C VAL A 186 0.65 -1.44 14.80
N LYS A 187 0.18 -2.53 14.23
CA LYS A 187 1.01 -3.62 13.72
C LYS A 187 1.03 -3.56 12.21
N ILE A 188 2.15 -3.15 11.63
CA ILE A 188 2.34 -2.98 10.19
C ILE A 188 2.70 -4.33 9.58
N ALA A 189 2.00 -4.73 8.52
CA ALA A 189 2.27 -5.97 7.81
C ALA A 189 3.67 -5.98 7.16
N LYS A 190 4.19 -7.18 6.88
CA LYS A 190 5.44 -7.36 6.14
C LYS A 190 5.42 -6.63 4.79
N GLY A 191 6.56 -6.09 4.38
CA GLY A 191 6.72 -5.40 3.10
C GLY A 191 6.21 -3.96 3.03
N HIS A 192 5.67 -3.41 4.12
CA HIS A 192 5.01 -2.10 4.16
C HIS A 192 5.68 -1.03 5.02
N PHE A 193 6.86 -1.34 5.55
CA PHE A 193 7.74 -0.38 6.22
C PHE A 193 9.12 -0.41 5.54
N TYR A 194 9.45 0.65 4.81
CA TYR A 194 10.67 0.76 4.00
C TYR A 194 11.74 1.59 4.70
N ASP A 195 12.95 1.04 4.79
CA ASP A 195 14.13 1.74 5.28
C ASP A 195 15.04 2.15 4.10
N PRO A 196 15.21 3.46 3.82
CA PRO A 196 16.07 3.94 2.75
C PRO A 196 17.55 3.70 3.00
N GLN A 197 17.99 3.54 4.26
CA GLN A 197 19.40 3.29 4.61
C GLN A 197 19.83 1.90 4.12
N PHE A 198 18.97 0.90 4.34
CA PHE A 198 19.21 -0.49 3.93
C PHE A 198 18.59 -0.86 2.58
N LYS A 199 17.81 0.07 1.99
CA LYS A 199 17.03 -0.15 0.76
C LYS A 199 16.15 -1.41 0.83
N SER A 200 15.64 -1.70 2.02
CA SER A 200 14.85 -2.90 2.30
C SER A 200 13.50 -2.54 2.91
N VAL A 201 12.60 -3.53 2.92
CA VAL A 201 11.34 -3.48 3.64
C VAL A 201 11.39 -4.45 4.82
N ASN A 202 10.53 -4.26 5.80
CA ASN A 202 10.38 -5.22 6.90
C ASN A 202 9.96 -6.60 6.37
N GLU A 203 10.70 -7.64 6.78
CA GLU A 203 10.40 -9.04 6.42
C GLU A 203 9.26 -9.61 7.28
N GLU A 204 9.21 -9.18 8.55
CA GLU A 204 8.17 -9.56 9.52
C GLU A 204 7.31 -8.36 9.91
N PRO A 205 6.10 -8.57 10.45
CA PRO A 205 5.27 -7.49 10.97
C PRO A 205 5.99 -6.67 12.06
N VAL A 206 5.81 -5.35 12.05
CA VAL A 206 6.46 -4.43 13.00
C VAL A 206 5.40 -3.66 13.79
N GLU A 207 5.55 -3.63 15.12
CA GLU A 207 4.68 -2.83 15.99
C GLU A 207 5.27 -1.43 16.21
N LEU A 208 4.46 -0.40 15.98
CA LEU A 208 4.83 1.00 16.16
C LEU A 208 3.73 1.78 16.90
N ALA A 209 4.09 2.94 17.44
CA ALA A 209 3.13 3.96 17.83
C ALA A 209 2.79 4.85 16.62
N ARG A 210 1.50 5.03 16.35
CA ARG A 210 0.96 5.97 15.36
C ARG A 210 0.23 7.09 16.08
N LYS A 211 0.67 8.33 15.92
CA LYS A 211 -0.05 9.51 16.42
C LYS A 211 -0.76 10.21 15.29
N ASP A 212 -2.09 10.24 15.35
CA ASP A 212 -2.93 10.95 14.40
C ASP A 212 -3.17 12.36 14.90
N TYR A 213 -2.74 13.35 14.11
CA TYR A 213 -2.93 14.75 14.41
C TYR A 213 -4.24 15.25 13.81
N ILE A 214 -5.04 15.93 14.63
CA ILE A 214 -6.24 16.66 14.20
C ILE A 214 -5.85 18.14 14.19
N ILE A 215 -5.44 18.66 13.04
CA ILE A 215 -5.15 20.10 12.91
C ILE A 215 -6.49 20.81 12.67
N ASN A 216 -7.21 21.09 13.76
CA ASN A 216 -8.36 21.99 13.72
C ASN A 216 -7.84 23.42 13.51
N SER A 217 -8.20 24.04 12.39
CA SER A 217 -7.88 25.43 12.07
C SER A 217 -8.38 26.44 13.11
N GLU A 218 -9.34 26.05 13.97
CA GLU A 218 -9.90 26.91 15.01
C GLU A 218 -9.22 26.77 16.39
N LEU A 219 -8.56 25.63 16.67
CA LEU A 219 -7.89 25.36 17.96
C LEU A 219 -6.37 25.56 17.91
N GLY A 220 -5.78 25.64 16.71
CA GLY A 220 -4.35 25.77 16.52
C GLY A 220 -3.91 27.22 16.33
N LYS A 221 -3.38 27.85 17.39
CA LYS A 221 -2.46 29.00 17.27
C LYS A 221 -1.12 28.57 16.66
N MET A 222 -1.13 27.90 15.50
CA MET A 222 0.06 27.78 14.67
C MET A 222 0.08 29.00 13.74
N PRO A 223 1.24 29.68 13.57
CA PRO A 223 1.32 30.85 12.72
C PRO A 223 0.87 30.47 11.30
N LYS A 224 -0.10 31.21 10.75
CA LYS A 224 -0.71 31.04 9.41
C LYS A 224 0.28 31.08 8.23
N ASN A 225 1.59 31.13 8.51
CA ASN A 225 2.65 31.45 7.58
C ASN A 225 3.68 30.31 7.41
N GLU A 226 3.65 29.24 8.22
CA GLU A 226 4.39 28.00 7.91
C GLU A 226 3.39 26.92 7.48
N PRO A 227 3.49 26.35 6.26
CA PRO A 227 2.68 25.20 5.90
C PRO A 227 3.04 24.05 6.85
N ASP A 228 2.05 23.39 7.45
CA ASP A 228 2.25 22.29 8.41
C ASP A 228 3.16 21.16 7.87
N HIS A 229 3.25 21.05 6.54
CA HIS A 229 4.22 20.22 5.83
C HIS A 229 5.68 20.53 6.19
N GLU A 230 6.06 21.80 6.40
CA GLU A 230 7.42 22.20 6.75
C GLU A 230 7.78 21.82 8.19
N ILE A 231 6.82 21.87 9.13
CA ILE A 231 7.04 21.36 10.49
C ILE A 231 7.26 19.85 10.47
N MET A 232 6.41 19.11 9.75
CA MET A 232 6.57 17.66 9.63
C MET A 232 7.89 17.29 8.94
N LYS A 233 8.28 18.06 7.92
CA LYS A 233 9.58 17.90 7.26
C LYS A 233 10.73 18.16 8.22
N LYS A 234 10.68 19.24 9.03
CA LYS A 234 11.69 19.54 10.08
C LYS A 234 11.78 18.42 11.13
N ILE A 235 10.64 17.86 11.55
CA ILE A 235 10.60 16.74 12.51
C ILE A 235 11.28 15.50 11.91
N LEU A 236 10.96 15.16 10.66
CA LEU A 236 11.49 13.99 9.97
C LEU A 236 12.94 14.15 9.49
N SER A 237 13.39 15.39 9.23
CA SER A 237 14.75 15.70 8.79
C SER A 237 15.71 16.00 9.95
N SER A 238 15.27 15.80 11.19
CA SER A 238 16.11 16.04 12.35
C SER A 238 17.12 14.90 12.48
N ASP A 239 18.31 15.07 11.91
CA ASP A 239 19.41 14.08 11.95
C ASP A 239 20.03 13.89 13.35
N ARG A 240 19.48 14.58 14.37
CA ARG A 240 19.95 14.46 15.75
C ARG A 240 19.29 13.25 16.41
N SER A 241 19.90 12.08 16.26
CA SER A 241 19.61 10.94 17.13
C SER A 241 20.04 11.28 18.56
N CYS A 242 19.08 11.48 19.46
CA CYS A 242 19.33 11.57 20.89
C CYS A 242 18.68 10.36 21.54
N GLU A 243 19.42 9.59 22.33
CA GLU A 243 18.93 8.37 23.00
C GLU A 243 17.68 8.61 23.86
N ASN A 244 17.48 9.85 24.32
CA ASN A 244 16.38 10.24 25.20
C ASN A 244 15.22 10.96 24.48
N ILE A 245 15.29 11.15 23.16
CA ILE A 245 14.24 11.80 22.38
C ILE A 245 13.68 10.79 21.39
N VAL A 246 12.35 10.65 21.38
CA VAL A 246 11.64 9.74 20.48
C VAL A 246 11.92 10.10 19.02
N GLU A 247 12.53 9.17 18.30
CA GLU A 247 12.77 9.29 16.86
C GLU A 247 11.45 9.18 16.08
N ALA A 248 11.25 10.09 15.13
CA ALA A 248 10.17 9.98 14.16
C ALA A 248 10.57 9.01 13.05
N PHE A 249 9.94 7.84 13.00
CA PHE A 249 10.21 6.87 11.96
C PHE A 249 9.66 7.31 10.62
N GLY A 250 8.48 7.92 10.54
CA GLY A 250 7.92 8.35 9.25
C GLY A 250 6.57 8.98 9.43
N ALA A 251 5.97 9.47 8.34
CA ALA A 251 4.63 10.03 8.39
C ALA A 251 3.78 9.64 7.17
N LEU A 252 2.46 9.59 7.37
CA LEU A 252 1.48 9.63 6.28
C LEU A 252 0.83 11.01 6.28
N ALA A 253 0.71 11.63 5.11
CA ALA A 253 0.06 12.93 4.93
C ALA A 253 -1.27 12.78 4.19
N PHE A 254 -2.34 13.25 4.83
CA PHE A 254 -3.72 13.24 4.33
C PHE A 254 -4.12 14.67 3.94
N GLY A 255 -3.66 15.08 2.76
CA GLY A 255 -3.81 16.47 2.34
C GLY A 255 -2.98 17.44 3.21
N PRO A 256 -3.36 18.73 3.25
CA PRO A 256 -2.52 19.76 3.84
C PRO A 256 -2.50 19.80 5.37
N THR A 257 -3.53 19.26 6.04
CA THR A 257 -3.82 19.52 7.46
C THR A 257 -3.97 18.26 8.31
N SER A 258 -3.72 17.07 7.79
CA SER A 258 -3.85 15.85 8.59
C SER A 258 -2.70 14.91 8.34
N TYR A 259 -2.14 14.37 9.42
CA TYR A 259 -0.95 13.53 9.38
C TYR A 259 -1.02 12.44 10.43
N SER A 260 -0.47 11.27 10.10
CA SER A 260 -0.14 10.22 11.06
C SER A 260 1.37 10.11 11.19
N LEU A 261 1.91 10.35 12.38
CA LEU A 261 3.33 10.21 12.69
C LEU A 261 3.61 8.84 13.30
N PHE A 262 4.63 8.14 12.81
CA PHE A 262 5.05 6.82 13.28
C PHE A 262 6.32 6.95 14.14
N MET A 263 6.33 6.29 15.28
CA MET A 263 7.38 6.36 16.30
C MET A 263 7.58 4.98 16.95
N PRO A 264 8.72 4.75 17.63
CA PRO A 264 8.87 3.61 18.53
C PRO A 264 7.71 3.50 19.51
N LEU A 265 7.28 2.27 19.79
CA LEU A 265 6.28 1.98 20.80
C LEU A 265 6.93 2.05 22.19
N ALA A 266 6.52 3.01 23.02
CA ALA A 266 6.91 3.05 24.42
C ALA A 266 6.18 1.95 25.20
N LEU A 267 6.89 1.26 26.09
CA LEU A 267 6.29 0.23 26.95
C LEU A 267 5.41 0.83 28.04
N PHE A 268 5.84 1.98 28.58
CA PHE A 268 5.16 2.65 29.69
C PHE A 268 5.24 4.17 29.52
N ASP A 269 4.21 4.85 30.01
CA ASP A 269 4.35 6.24 30.40
C ASP A 269 5.21 6.32 31.67
N LEU A 270 6.06 7.35 31.76
CA LEU A 270 6.99 7.48 32.90
C LEU A 270 6.24 7.70 34.23
N GLN A 271 5.14 8.45 34.22
CA GLN A 271 4.34 8.70 35.41
C GLN A 271 3.71 7.40 35.91
N ASP A 272 3.10 6.63 35.02
CA ASP A 272 2.51 5.32 35.35
C ASP A 272 3.58 4.35 35.85
N TYR A 273 4.73 4.28 35.16
CA TYR A 273 5.86 3.47 35.58
C TYR A 273 6.36 3.83 36.99
N MET A 274 6.50 5.13 37.27
CA MET A 274 6.92 5.60 38.59
C MET A 274 5.89 5.27 39.67
N MET A 275 4.59 5.44 39.41
CA MET A 275 3.54 5.15 40.39
C MET A 275 3.38 3.66 40.71
N GLU A 276 3.55 2.80 39.71
CA GLU A 276 3.32 1.36 39.86
C GLU A 276 4.58 0.59 40.29
N TYR A 277 5.75 0.92 39.73
CA TYR A 277 6.97 0.12 39.87
C TYR A 277 8.07 0.78 40.72
N TYR A 278 8.01 2.10 40.95
CA TYR A 278 9.02 2.86 41.70
C TYR A 278 8.38 3.71 42.82
N ARG A 279 7.78 3.04 43.81
CA ARG A 279 7.20 3.71 44.99
C ARG A 279 8.24 4.32 45.93
N GLU A 280 9.51 3.91 45.84
CA GLU A 280 10.60 4.57 46.56
C GLU A 280 11.36 5.52 45.62
N PRO A 281 11.52 6.80 45.98
CA PRO A 281 12.38 7.70 45.21
C PRO A 281 13.79 7.12 45.13
N PRO A 282 14.50 7.27 44.00
CA PRO A 282 15.88 6.82 43.89
C PRO A 282 16.68 7.43 45.03
N LYS A 283 17.19 6.57 45.93
CA LYS A 283 18.04 7.01 47.04
C LYS A 283 19.20 7.77 46.41
N PRO A 284 19.42 9.05 46.76
CA PRO A 284 20.55 9.78 46.21
C PRO A 284 21.79 8.98 46.58
N SER A 285 22.47 8.43 45.57
CA SER A 285 23.78 7.86 45.75
C SER A 285 24.65 8.98 46.30
N ARG A 286 25.02 8.89 47.58
CA ARG A 286 26.08 9.70 48.19
C ARG A 286 27.39 9.36 47.50
N LYS A 287 27.58 9.88 46.30
CA LYS A 287 28.88 10.15 45.70
C LYS A 287 28.79 11.53 45.06
N ARG A 288 28.87 12.54 45.94
CA ARG A 288 29.57 13.77 45.60
C ARG A 288 31.01 13.61 46.07
N LEU A 289 31.91 14.17 45.26
CA LEU A 289 33.36 14.36 45.42
C LEU A 289 34.14 13.08 45.06
N ILE A 290 35.06 13.11 44.08
CA ILE A 290 36.00 14.18 43.70
C ILE A 290 35.94 14.43 42.19
#